data_AF-X1VR28-F1
#
_entry.id   AF-X1VR28-F1
#
_cell.length_a   1.000
_cell.length_b   1.000
_cell.length_c   1.000
_cell.angle_alpha   90.00
_cell.angle_beta   90.00
_cell.angle_gamma   90.00
#
_symmetry.space_group_name_H-M   'P 1'
#
loop_
_entity.id
_entity.type
_entity.pdbx_description
1 polymer ?
#
loop_
_entity_poly.entity_id
_entity_poly.type
_entity_poly.pdbx_seq_one_letter_code
_entity_poly.pdbx_strand_id
1 'polypeptide(L)'
;AMKGSKFCYLHNPAIRKEQKKLDQTRGGANRRALTVAEPLPPITLKTPKDVVLLLVDTINRVRAGELDVKVANCLGVLTGHLIKALEVAQLNDKLEAFEQLILKKRGY
;
A
#
# COMPACT_ATOMS: atom_id res chain seq x y z
N ALA A 1 23.31 -16.37 -1.27
CA ALA A 1 24.31 -16.86 -2.24
C ALA A 1 23.62 -17.75 -3.28
N MET A 2 24.17 -17.93 -4.50
CA MET A 2 23.59 -18.82 -5.51
C MET A 2 23.76 -20.29 -5.11
N LYS A 3 22.86 -21.17 -5.56
CA LYS A 3 22.98 -22.62 -5.32
C LYS A 3 24.35 -23.11 -5.84
N GLY A 4 25.16 -23.68 -4.95
CA GLY A 4 26.51 -24.17 -5.27
C GLY A 4 27.61 -23.10 -5.37
N SER A 5 27.36 -21.84 -4.99
CA SER A 5 28.36 -20.78 -4.97
C SER A 5 28.38 -20.04 -3.65
N LYS A 6 29.55 -19.56 -3.23
CA LYS A 6 29.70 -18.66 -2.08
C LYS A 6 29.22 -17.24 -2.39
N PHE A 7 29.00 -16.91 -3.67
CA PHE A 7 28.66 -15.56 -4.12
C PHE A 7 27.18 -15.45 -4.52
N CYS A 8 26.58 -14.28 -4.30
CA CYS A 8 25.29 -13.91 -4.90
C CYS A 8 25.44 -13.58 -6.39
N TYR A 9 24.35 -13.63 -7.16
CA TYR A 9 24.37 -13.43 -8.63
C TYR A 9 25.17 -12.21 -9.08
N LEU A 10 24.91 -11.04 -8.47
CA LEU A 10 25.63 -9.80 -8.79
C LEU A 10 27.14 -9.87 -8.48
N HIS A 11 27.52 -10.55 -7.41
CA HIS A 11 28.91 -10.59 -6.92
C HIS A 11 29.67 -11.83 -7.36
N ASN A 12 29.07 -12.72 -8.16
CA ASN A 12 29.73 -13.94 -8.60
C ASN A 12 30.76 -13.63 -9.71
N PRO A 13 32.06 -13.86 -9.52
CA PRO A 13 33.08 -13.59 -10.52
C PRO A 13 33.01 -14.54 -11.73
N ALA A 14 32.40 -15.73 -11.57
CA ALA A 14 32.19 -16.67 -12.67
C ALA A 14 31.15 -16.17 -13.69
N ILE A 15 30.35 -15.16 -13.33
CA ILE A 15 29.35 -14.56 -14.21
C ILE A 15 29.93 -13.27 -14.80
N ARG A 16 30.00 -13.22 -16.14
CA ARG A 16 30.50 -12.07 -16.90
C ARG A 16 29.67 -10.81 -16.62
N LYS A 17 30.32 -9.65 -16.61
CA LYS A 17 29.65 -8.36 -16.32
C LYS A 17 28.59 -8.02 -17.37
N GLU A 18 28.84 -8.37 -18.62
CA GLU A 18 27.95 -8.14 -19.76
C GLU A 18 26.66 -8.95 -19.60
N GLN A 19 26.78 -10.21 -19.17
CA GLN A 19 25.63 -11.06 -18.88
C GLN A 19 24.78 -10.47 -17.74
N LYS A 20 25.42 -10.03 -16.64
CA LYS A 20 24.71 -9.36 -15.55
C LYS A 20 23.96 -8.12 -16.02
N LYS A 21 24.58 -7.31 -16.88
CA LYS A 21 23.97 -6.11 -17.44
C LYS A 21 22.77 -6.46 -18.32
N LEU A 22 22.90 -7.45 -19.20
CA LEU A 22 21.80 -7.92 -20.05
C LEU A 22 20.62 -8.43 -19.22
N ASP A 23 20.86 -9.22 -18.17
CA ASP A 23 19.80 -9.75 -17.32
C ASP A 23 19.12 -8.65 -16.49
N GLN A 24 19.89 -7.66 -16.01
CA GLN A 24 19.33 -6.47 -15.36
C GLN A 24 18.47 -5.65 -16.32
N THR A 25 18.94 -5.43 -17.56
CA THR A 25 18.17 -4.72 -18.59
C THR A 25 16.90 -5.49 -18.96
N ARG A 26 16.96 -6.82 -19.13
CA ARG A 26 15.79 -7.66 -19.38
C ARG A 26 14.81 -7.65 -18.21
N GLY A 27 15.30 -7.72 -16.96
CA GLY A 27 14.46 -7.58 -15.77
C GLY A 27 13.81 -6.20 -15.66
N GLY A 28 14.54 -5.14 -16.02
CA GLY A 28 14.03 -3.78 -16.09
C GLY A 28 12.99 -3.58 -17.20
N ALA A 29 13.21 -4.14 -18.38
CA ALA A 29 12.29 -4.10 -19.52
C ALA A 29 11.03 -4.96 -19.29
N ASN A 30 11.15 -6.05 -18.53
CA ASN A 30 10.01 -6.86 -18.06
C ASN A 30 9.26 -6.22 -16.89
N ARG A 31 9.56 -4.97 -16.49
CA ARG A 31 8.58 -4.14 -15.81
C ARG A 31 7.48 -3.82 -16.82
N ARG A 32 6.62 -4.80 -17.13
CA ARG A 32 5.26 -4.50 -17.61
C ARG A 32 4.76 -3.42 -16.67
N ALA A 33 4.52 -2.26 -17.26
CA ALA A 33 4.29 -1.05 -16.54
C ALA A 33 3.23 -1.34 -15.47
N LEU A 34 3.58 -1.11 -14.20
CA LEU A 34 2.62 -1.08 -13.10
C LEU A 34 1.63 0.09 -13.26
N THR A 35 1.72 0.80 -14.38
CA THR A 35 0.79 1.82 -14.81
C THR A 35 -0.51 1.14 -15.18
N VAL A 36 -1.55 1.40 -14.39
CA VAL A 36 -2.90 0.94 -14.69
C VAL A 36 -3.25 1.41 -16.10
N ALA A 37 -3.54 0.48 -17.01
CA ALA A 37 -3.82 0.79 -18.41
C ALA A 37 -5.07 1.66 -18.55
N GLU A 38 -6.05 1.46 -17.66
CA GLU A 38 -7.27 2.25 -17.54
C GLU A 38 -7.45 2.70 -16.08
N PRO A 39 -7.46 4.00 -15.79
CA PRO A 39 -7.66 4.48 -14.43
C PRO A 39 -9.04 4.04 -13.90
N LEU A 40 -9.05 3.49 -12.69
CA LEU A 40 -10.29 3.15 -12.00
C LEU A 40 -11.00 4.41 -11.51
N PRO A 41 -12.34 4.39 -11.40
CA PRO A 41 -13.08 5.49 -10.80
C PRO A 41 -12.61 5.73 -9.35
N PRO A 42 -12.59 6.99 -8.90
CA PRO A 42 -12.17 7.32 -7.54
C PRO A 42 -13.13 6.71 -6.52
N ILE A 43 -12.57 6.12 -5.46
CA ILE A 43 -13.32 5.60 -4.33
C ILE A 43 -13.33 6.66 -3.24
N THR A 44 -14.52 6.99 -2.75
CA THR A 44 -14.69 7.92 -1.63
C THR A 44 -14.75 7.13 -0.32
N LEU A 45 -13.76 7.31 0.55
CA LEU A 45 -13.69 6.64 1.86
C LEU A 45 -13.93 7.67 2.96
N LYS A 46 -15.13 7.70 3.55
CA LYS A 46 -15.50 8.67 4.60
C LYS A 46 -15.49 8.07 5.99
N THR A 47 -15.71 6.76 6.08
CA THR A 47 -15.84 6.03 7.33
C THR A 47 -14.92 4.82 7.35
N PRO A 48 -14.51 4.33 8.53
CA PRO A 48 -13.79 3.07 8.64
C PRO A 48 -14.54 1.86 8.04
N LYS A 49 -15.87 1.93 7.89
CA LYS A 49 -16.66 0.88 7.24
C LYS A 49 -16.44 0.84 5.72
N ASP A 50 -16.24 1.98 5.08
CA ASP A 50 -16.01 2.07 3.63
C ASP A 50 -14.70 1.35 3.23
N VAL A 51 -13.73 1.35 4.15
CA VAL A 51 -12.45 0.67 3.99
C VAL A 51 -12.61 -0.85 3.89
N VAL A 52 -13.59 -1.44 4.60
CA VAL A 52 -13.82 -2.89 4.53
C VAL A 52 -14.17 -3.30 3.11
N LEU A 53 -15.02 -2.53 2.42
CA LEU A 53 -15.40 -2.82 1.04
C LEU A 53 -14.21 -2.73 0.08
N LEU A 54 -13.36 -1.71 0.24
CA LEU A 54 -12.12 -1.57 -0.54
C LEU A 54 -11.19 -2.78 -0.34
N LEU A 55 -11.01 -3.23 0.91
CA LEU A 55 -10.13 -4.35 1.21
C LEU A 55 -10.69 -5.67 0.66
N VAL A 56 -12.01 -5.89 0.76
CA VAL A 56 -12.65 -7.07 0.16
C VAL A 56 -12.45 -7.11 -1.36
N ASP A 57 -12.69 -5.99 -2.06
CA ASP A 57 -12.43 -5.89 -3.51
C ASP A 57 -10.96 -6.19 -3.83
N THR A 58 -10.04 -5.54 -3.12
CA THR A 58 -8.60 -5.71 -3.30
C THR A 58 -8.17 -7.17 -3.12
N ILE A 59 -8.67 -7.85 -2.08
CA ILE A 59 -8.39 -9.27 -1.82
C ILE A 59 -8.88 -10.14 -2.98
N ASN A 60 -10.11 -9.92 -3.44
CA ASN A 60 -10.69 -10.72 -4.51
C ASN A 60 -9.92 -10.57 -5.82
N ARG A 61 -9.53 -9.33 -6.18
CA ARG A 61 -8.77 -9.06 -7.40
C ARG A 61 -7.34 -9.61 -7.35
N VAL A 62 -6.70 -9.63 -6.17
CA VAL A 62 -5.41 -10.32 -5.99
C VAL A 62 -5.59 -11.83 -6.18
N ARG A 63 -6.63 -12.43 -5.58
CA ARG A 63 -6.91 -13.87 -5.72
C ARG A 63 -7.25 -14.28 -7.17
N ALA A 64 -7.87 -13.38 -7.93
CA ALA A 64 -8.16 -13.57 -9.35
C ALA A 64 -6.95 -13.36 -10.27
N GLY A 65 -5.85 -12.80 -9.76
CA GLY A 65 -4.67 -12.43 -10.57
C GLY A 65 -4.88 -11.15 -11.40
N GLU A 66 -5.92 -10.38 -11.11
CA GLU A 66 -6.30 -9.14 -11.79
C GLU A 66 -5.62 -7.90 -11.21
N LEU A 67 -5.04 -8.02 -10.01
CA LEU A 67 -4.33 -6.94 -9.32
C LEU A 67 -2.95 -7.39 -8.87
N ASP A 68 -1.92 -6.63 -9.25
CA ASP A 68 -0.55 -6.87 -8.80
C ASP A 68 -0.41 -6.70 -7.29
N VAL A 69 0.32 -7.61 -6.65
CA VAL A 69 0.48 -7.67 -5.19
C VAL A 69 1.15 -6.40 -4.64
N LYS A 70 2.03 -5.73 -5.39
CA LYS A 70 2.66 -4.47 -4.92
C LYS A 70 1.65 -3.32 -4.93
N VAL A 71 0.75 -3.29 -5.92
CA VAL A 71 -0.36 -2.31 -5.93
C VAL A 71 -1.28 -2.57 -4.75
N ALA A 72 -1.69 -3.83 -4.53
CA ALA A 72 -2.51 -4.21 -3.37
C ALA A 72 -1.85 -3.87 -2.03
N ASN A 73 -0.54 -4.10 -1.88
CA ASN A 73 0.21 -3.73 -0.68
C ASN A 73 0.25 -2.21 -0.47
N CYS A 74 0.43 -1.42 -1.53
CA CYS A 74 0.37 0.03 -1.47
C CYS A 74 -1.01 0.49 -0.96
N LEU A 75 -2.09 -0.07 -1.52
CA LEU A 75 -3.45 0.20 -1.07
C LEU A 75 -3.63 -0.15 0.41
N GLY A 76 -3.17 -1.33 0.85
CA GLY A 76 -3.26 -1.75 2.25
C GLY A 76 -2.58 -0.78 3.21
N VAL A 77 -1.37 -0.31 2.90
CA VAL A 77 -0.63 0.66 3.73
C VAL A 77 -1.34 2.01 3.79
N LEU A 78 -1.72 2.58 2.64
CA LEU A 78 -2.41 3.88 2.58
C LEU A 78 -3.76 3.84 3.30
N THR A 79 -4.48 2.74 3.13
CA THR A 79 -5.76 2.50 3.79
C THR A 79 -5.61 2.42 5.31
N GLY A 80 -4.55 1.77 5.80
CA GLY A 80 -4.24 1.74 7.24
C GLY A 80 -3.98 3.14 7.81
N HIS A 81 -3.20 3.98 7.11
CA HIS A 81 -2.98 5.37 7.51
C HIS A 81 -4.28 6.18 7.50
N LEU A 82 -5.15 5.98 6.50
CA LEU A 82 -6.42 6.67 6.41
C LEU A 82 -7.37 6.30 7.56
N ILE A 83 -7.50 5.00 7.88
CA ILE A 83 -8.29 4.57 9.05
C ILE A 83 -7.82 5.30 10.30
N LYS A 84 -6.50 5.33 10.52
CA LYS A 84 -5.94 5.96 11.71
C LYS A 84 -6.25 7.46 11.77
N ALA A 85 -6.15 8.16 10.64
CA ALA A 85 -6.50 9.58 10.55
C ALA A 85 -7.99 9.82 10.85
N LEU A 86 -8.89 9.00 10.31
CA LEU A 86 -10.33 9.08 10.57
C LEU A 86 -10.67 8.83 12.03
N GLU A 87 -10.08 7.80 12.64
CA GLU A 87 -10.29 7.49 14.06
C GLU A 87 -9.80 8.63 14.97
N VAL A 88 -8.61 9.18 14.69
CA VAL A 88 -8.06 10.29 15.48
C VAL A 88 -8.93 11.53 15.36
N ALA A 89 -9.38 11.87 14.14
CA ALA A 89 -10.29 13.00 13.93
C ALA A 89 -11.60 12.81 14.73
N GLN A 90 -12.24 11.65 14.62
CA GLN A 90 -13.47 11.36 15.35
C GLN A 90 -13.31 11.39 16.88
N LEU A 91 -12.16 10.97 17.40
CA LEU A 91 -11.87 11.04 18.83
C LEU A 91 -11.68 12.50 19.29
N ASN A 92 -10.98 13.31 18.50
CA ASN A 92 -10.79 14.73 18.79
C ASN A 92 -12.12 15.49 18.76
N ASP A 93 -12.98 15.24 17.76
CA ASP A 93 -14.31 15.85 17.68
C ASP A 93 -15.15 15.55 18.94
N LYS A 94 -15.09 14.31 19.43
CA LYS A 94 -15.78 13.91 20.67
C LYS A 94 -15.17 14.57 21.90
N LEU A 95 -13.84 14.68 21.96
CA LEU A 95 -13.15 15.33 23.07
C LEU A 95 -13.53 16.80 23.16
N GLU A 96 -13.51 17.52 22.04
CA GLU A 96 -13.93 18.92 21.95
C GLU A 96 -15.39 19.08 22.40
N ALA A 97 -16.28 18.19 21.95
CA ALA A 97 -17.68 18.21 22.41
C ALA A 97 -17.80 18.03 23.94
N PHE A 98 -16.99 17.16 24.55
CA PHE A 98 -16.96 17.00 26.01
C PHE A 98 -16.39 18.23 26.73
N GLU A 99 -15.30 18.80 26.22
CA GLU A 99 -14.70 20.02 26.78
C GLU A 99 -15.72 21.18 26.79
N GLN A 100 -16.44 21.36 25.69
CA GLN A 100 -17.50 22.37 25.58
C GLN A 100 -18.65 22.13 26.57
N LEU A 101 -19.05 20.88 26.78
CA LEU A 101 -20.08 20.54 27.77
C LEU A 101 -19.60 20.81 29.21
N ILE A 102 -18.34 20.53 29.51
CA ILE A 102 -17.75 20.79 30.84
C ILE A 102 -17.69 22.29 31.11
N LEU A 103 -17.26 23.10 30.13
CA LEU A 103 -17.21 24.56 30.26
C LEU A 103 -18.60 25.14 30.55
N LYS A 104 -19.60 24.76 29.74
CA LYS A 104 -20.99 25.18 29.94
C LYS A 104 -21.53 24.79 31.32
N LYS A 105 -21.20 23.60 31.82
CA LYS A 105 -21.67 23.12 33.13
C LYS A 105 -20.96 23.82 34.30
N ARG A 106 -19.74 24.31 34.12
CA ARG A 106 -18.97 25.04 35.13
C ARG A 106 -19.36 26.52 35.26
N GLY A 107 -20.30 27.02 34.46
CA GLY A 107 -20.81 28.39 34.58
C GLY A 107 -19.81 29.46 34.14
N TYR A 108 -18.95 29.14 33.17
CA TYR A 108 -18.19 30.11 32.38
C TYR A 108 -18.81 30.24 30.99
#